data_AF-A0A392PX70-F1
#
_entry.id   AF-A0A392PX70-F1
#
_cell.length_a   1.000
_cell.length_b   1.000
_cell.length_c   1.000
_cell.angle_alpha   90.00
_cell.angle_beta   90.00
_cell.angle_gamma   90.00
#
_symmetry.space_group_name_H-M   'P 1'
#
loop_
_entity.id
_entity.type
_entity.pdbx_description
1 polymer ?
#
loop_
_entity_poly.entity_id
_entity_poly.type
_entity_poly.pdbx_seq_one_letter_code
_entity_poly.pdbx_strand_id
1 'polypeptide(L)'
;LVDSRDIVELELKQAGYELMIRKKEALQPPPAPQQQFSYPVYHSPQAPPPPPVATSAPASAPPSKAVPALPPPKSSASSHPPLKCPMAGTFYRSPGPGEPPFVKACGR
;
A
#
# COMPACT_ATOMS: atom_id res chain seq x y z
N LEU A 1 -5.34 -14.45 19.16
CA LEU A 1 -4.77 -13.46 20.11
C LEU A 1 -3.34 -13.90 20.36
N VAL A 2 -2.35 -13.02 20.19
CA VAL A 2 -0.96 -13.35 20.54
C VAL A 2 -0.82 -13.11 22.04
N ASP A 3 -0.61 -14.16 22.82
CA ASP A 3 -0.34 -14.00 24.24
C ASP A 3 1.05 -13.37 24.41
N SER A 4 1.15 -12.38 25.30
CA SER A 4 2.37 -11.58 25.49
C SER A 4 3.59 -12.43 25.88
N ARG A 5 3.34 -13.64 26.40
CA ARG A 5 4.34 -14.62 26.85
C ARG A 5 4.97 -15.46 25.72
N ASP A 6 4.46 -15.34 24.49
CA ASP A 6 4.90 -16.15 23.35
C ASP A 6 5.68 -15.37 22.28
N ILE A 7 5.81 -14.04 22.44
CA ILE A 7 6.46 -13.12 21.50
C ILE A 7 7.98 -13.16 21.66
N VAL A 8 8.70 -13.05 20.54
CA VAL A 8 10.17 -13.01 20.45
C VAL A 8 10.73 -11.85 19.59
N GLU A 9 10.03 -11.26 18.59
CA GLU A 9 10.58 -10.16 17.72
C GLU A 9 9.52 -9.24 17.00
N LEU A 10 9.89 -8.21 16.15
CA LEU A 10 9.01 -7.05 15.73
C LEU A 10 9.23 -6.04 14.46
N GLU A 11 9.20 -6.39 13.13
CA GLU A 11 8.83 -5.50 11.90
C GLU A 11 7.45 -5.64 11.02
N LEU A 12 6.76 -4.59 10.52
CA LEU A 12 5.39 -4.58 9.84
C LEU A 12 5.25 -3.32 9.00
N LYS A 13 5.90 -3.30 7.84
CA LYS A 13 6.09 -2.05 7.12
C LYS A 13 4.79 -1.55 6.47
N GLN A 14 4.11 -0.62 7.13
CA GLN A 14 3.05 0.21 6.54
C GLN A 14 3.66 1.54 6.08
N ALA A 15 2.88 2.35 5.35
CA ALA A 15 3.26 3.72 4.98
C ALA A 15 3.37 4.63 6.24
N GLY A 16 4.49 4.49 6.96
CA GLY A 16 4.81 5.16 8.22
C GLY A 16 4.99 4.28 9.48
N TYR A 17 4.93 2.94 9.45
CA TYR A 17 4.96 2.09 10.68
C TYR A 17 5.69 0.74 10.50
N GLU A 18 6.13 0.06 11.58
CA GLU A 18 6.81 -1.28 11.57
C GLU A 18 6.69 -2.13 12.91
N LEU A 19 6.23 -3.42 12.86
CA LEU A 19 5.87 -4.47 13.89
C LEU A 19 5.61 -6.03 13.46
N MET A 20 6.59 -6.98 13.44
CA MET A 20 6.63 -8.44 12.93
C MET A 20 6.69 -9.38 14.13
N ILE A 21 5.61 -10.05 14.48
CA ILE A 21 5.65 -10.92 15.64
C ILE A 21 6.37 -12.26 15.30
N ARG A 22 7.68 -12.40 15.57
CA ARG A 22 8.29 -13.73 15.74
C ARG A 22 7.86 -14.30 17.09
N LYS A 23 7.74 -15.62 17.20
CA LYS A 23 7.28 -16.31 18.41
C LYS A 23 8.28 -17.38 18.86
N LYS A 24 8.25 -17.75 20.15
CA LYS A 24 9.21 -18.71 20.76
C LYS A 24 9.25 -20.08 20.09
N GLU A 25 8.10 -20.53 19.58
CA GLU A 25 7.93 -21.82 18.88
C GLU A 25 8.46 -21.79 17.43
N ALA A 26 8.67 -20.59 16.86
CA ALA A 26 9.19 -20.41 15.50
C ALA A 26 10.73 -20.41 15.43
N LEU A 27 11.41 -20.60 16.57
CA LEU A 27 12.83 -20.94 16.60
C LEU A 27 12.97 -22.42 16.22
N GLN A 28 13.38 -22.69 14.98
CA GLN A 28 13.87 -24.02 14.63
C GLN A 28 15.02 -24.39 15.60
N PRO A 29 15.06 -25.63 16.13
CA PRO A 29 16.25 -26.09 16.84
C PRO A 29 17.46 -25.96 15.91
N PRO A 30 18.66 -25.62 16.44
CA PRO A 30 19.83 -25.40 15.61
C PRO A 30 20.09 -26.64 14.72
N PRO A 31 20.33 -26.46 13.41
CA PRO A 31 20.54 -27.58 12.52
C PRO A 31 21.75 -28.39 12.99
N ALA A 32 21.57 -29.70 13.15
CA ALA A 32 22.67 -30.60 13.49
C ALA A 32 23.78 -30.46 12.44
N PRO A 33 25.06 -30.35 12.83
CA PRO A 33 26.15 -29.97 11.93
C PRO A 33 26.25 -30.93 10.74
N GLN A 34 25.82 -30.45 9.57
CA GLN A 34 25.92 -31.19 8.32
C GLN A 34 27.38 -31.16 7.86
N GLN A 35 27.98 -32.34 7.68
CA GLN A 35 29.31 -32.49 7.12
C GLN A 35 29.33 -31.95 5.68
N GLN A 36 30.03 -30.85 5.44
CA GLN A 36 30.15 -30.25 4.11
C GLN A 36 31.11 -31.08 3.24
N PHE A 37 30.56 -31.85 2.30
CA PHE A 37 31.34 -32.36 1.17
C PHE A 37 31.44 -31.28 0.09
N SER A 38 32.67 -30.98 -0.33
CA SER A 38 32.95 -30.01 -1.39
C SER A 38 32.99 -30.70 -2.75
N TYR A 39 32.19 -30.22 -3.70
CA TYR A 39 32.23 -30.63 -5.11
C TYR A 39 32.61 -29.43 -6.00
N PRO A 40 33.48 -29.63 -7.01
CA PRO A 40 33.94 -28.54 -7.87
C PRO A 40 32.84 -28.02 -8.79
N VAL A 41 32.65 -26.70 -8.82
CA VAL A 41 31.69 -26.03 -9.69
C VAL A 41 32.39 -25.52 -10.95
N TYR A 42 31.98 -26.05 -12.10
CA TYR A 42 32.38 -25.52 -13.41
C TYR A 42 31.58 -24.25 -13.74
N HIS A 43 32.27 -23.20 -14.14
CA HIS A 43 31.67 -21.91 -14.49
C HIS A 43 31.35 -21.88 -15.98
N SER A 44 30.10 -21.53 -16.33
CA SER A 44 29.67 -21.26 -17.71
C SER A 44 29.64 -19.74 -17.97
N PRO A 45 30.04 -19.26 -19.16
CA PRO A 45 30.04 -17.83 -19.46
C PRO A 45 28.63 -17.27 -19.63
N GLN A 46 28.41 -16.06 -19.10
CA GLN A 46 27.13 -15.35 -19.13
C GLN A 46 27.00 -14.48 -20.40
N ALA A 47 25.80 -14.48 -21.00
CA ALA A 47 25.48 -13.68 -22.18
C ALA A 47 25.18 -12.19 -21.83
N PRO A 48 25.41 -11.24 -22.76
CA PRO A 48 25.16 -9.82 -22.52
C PRO A 48 23.67 -9.45 -22.47
N PRO A 49 23.30 -8.36 -21.77
CA PRO A 49 21.91 -7.91 -21.66
C PRO A 49 21.39 -7.21 -22.94
N PRO A 50 20.06 -7.23 -23.18
CA PRO A 50 19.44 -6.54 -24.31
C PRO A 50 19.37 -5.01 -24.11
N PRO A 51 19.22 -4.22 -25.20
CA PRO A 51 19.15 -2.76 -25.15
C PRO A 51 17.81 -2.24 -24.59
N PRO A 52 17.77 -1.01 -24.05
CA PRO A 52 16.55 -0.40 -23.52
C PRO A 52 15.56 0.00 -24.62
N VAL A 53 14.26 -0.17 -24.34
CA VAL A 53 13.16 0.30 -25.19
C VAL A 53 12.73 1.72 -24.80
N ALA A 54 12.40 2.55 -25.79
CA ALA A 54 11.95 3.92 -25.56
C ALA A 54 10.48 3.97 -25.12
N THR A 55 10.19 4.74 -24.07
CA THR A 55 8.82 5.00 -23.60
C THR A 55 8.21 6.18 -24.34
N SER A 56 7.00 6.02 -24.86
CA SER A 56 6.21 7.11 -25.46
C SER A 56 5.53 7.97 -24.38
N ALA A 57 5.49 9.29 -24.60
CA ALA A 57 4.84 10.23 -23.69
C ALA A 57 3.29 10.21 -23.86
N PRO A 58 2.51 10.35 -22.77
CA PRO A 58 1.05 10.44 -22.86
C PRO A 58 0.60 11.78 -23.46
N ALA A 59 -0.48 11.76 -24.23
CA ALA A 59 -1.07 12.94 -24.85
C ALA A 59 -1.86 13.81 -23.83
N SER A 60 -1.81 15.13 -24.00
CA SER A 60 -2.52 16.09 -23.14
C SER A 60 -4.04 16.00 -23.30
N ALA A 61 -4.75 15.95 -22.17
CA ALA A 61 -6.20 16.08 -22.11
C ALA A 61 -6.65 17.55 -22.35
N PRO A 62 -7.86 17.77 -22.89
CA PRO A 62 -8.39 19.11 -23.11
C PRO A 62 -8.72 19.84 -21.79
N PRO A 63 -8.71 21.19 -21.77
CA PRO A 63 -8.98 21.96 -20.56
C PRO A 63 -10.44 21.83 -20.12
N SER A 64 -10.65 21.45 -18.85
CA SER A 64 -11.98 21.40 -18.24
C SER A 64 -12.52 22.81 -18.00
N LYS A 65 -13.81 23.04 -18.29
CA LYS A 65 -14.47 24.31 -17.96
C LYS A 65 -14.56 24.49 -16.44
N ALA A 66 -14.14 25.66 -15.96
CA ALA A 66 -14.31 26.02 -14.56
C ALA A 66 -15.80 26.11 -14.19
N VAL A 67 -16.23 25.21 -13.32
CA VAL A 67 -17.55 25.27 -12.66
C VAL A 67 -17.40 26.15 -11.41
N PRO A 68 -18.36 27.02 -11.07
CA PRO A 68 -18.30 27.84 -9.86
C PRO A 68 -18.04 27.00 -8.61
N ALA A 69 -17.03 27.39 -7.82
CA ALA A 69 -16.70 26.71 -6.58
C ALA A 69 -17.86 26.88 -5.58
N LEU A 70 -18.43 25.77 -5.10
CA LEU A 70 -19.37 25.82 -3.99
C LEU A 70 -18.66 26.34 -2.72
N PRO A 71 -19.36 27.06 -1.84
CA PRO A 71 -18.80 27.49 -0.56
C PRO A 71 -18.32 26.27 0.25
N PRO A 72 -17.19 26.37 0.96
CA PRO A 72 -16.67 25.26 1.74
C PRO A 72 -17.71 24.81 2.78
N PRO A 73 -17.91 23.50 2.99
CA PRO A 73 -18.84 23.02 4.00
C PRO A 73 -18.39 23.52 5.38
N LYS A 74 -19.36 23.93 6.21
CA LYS A 74 -19.10 24.34 7.59
C LYS A 74 -18.35 23.21 8.30
N SER A 75 -17.19 23.54 8.87
CA SER A 75 -16.40 22.59 9.66
C SER A 75 -17.21 22.13 10.87
N SER A 76 -17.73 20.91 10.83
CA SER A 76 -18.05 20.17 12.05
C SER A 76 -16.74 19.58 12.57
N ALA A 77 -16.54 19.64 13.89
CA ALA A 77 -15.40 19.03 14.56
C ALA A 77 -15.53 17.49 14.51
N SER A 78 -15.17 16.91 13.37
CA SER A 78 -15.14 15.46 13.18
C SER A 78 -13.97 14.87 13.97
N SER A 79 -14.25 13.80 14.73
CA SER A 79 -13.23 12.99 15.38
C SER A 79 -12.47 12.06 14.40
N HIS A 80 -12.83 12.07 13.12
CA HIS A 80 -12.23 11.20 12.10
C HIS A 80 -11.21 11.97 11.24
N PRO A 81 -10.12 11.32 10.80
CA PRO A 81 -9.15 11.92 9.88
C PRO A 81 -9.80 12.48 8.60
N PRO A 82 -9.33 13.62 8.07
CA PRO A 82 -9.83 14.15 6.80
C PRO A 82 -9.57 13.21 5.62
N LEU A 83 -10.64 12.83 4.91
CA LEU A 83 -10.54 12.03 3.69
C LEU A 83 -10.09 12.93 2.52
N LYS A 84 -8.82 12.79 2.10
CA LYS A 84 -8.25 13.56 0.98
C LYS A 84 -8.47 12.83 -0.35
N CYS A 85 -8.73 13.56 -1.42
CA CYS A 85 -8.77 13.00 -2.77
C CYS A 85 -7.34 12.57 -3.19
N PRO A 86 -7.14 11.34 -3.71
CA PRO A 86 -5.82 10.89 -4.18
C PRO A 86 -5.40 11.53 -5.51
N MET A 87 -6.36 12.06 -6.28
CA MET A 87 -6.17 12.73 -7.57
C MET A 87 -7.14 13.90 -7.70
N ALA A 88 -6.84 14.85 -8.60
CA ALA A 88 -7.77 15.92 -8.96
C ALA A 88 -8.94 15.37 -9.80
N GLY A 89 -10.16 15.84 -9.52
CA GLY A 89 -11.37 15.39 -10.20
C GLY A 89 -12.64 15.93 -9.56
N THR A 90 -13.80 15.46 -10.03
CA THR A 90 -15.12 15.81 -9.48
C THR A 90 -15.56 14.78 -8.43
N PHE A 91 -16.04 15.27 -7.28
CA PHE A 91 -16.57 14.42 -6.20
C PHE A 91 -18.09 14.27 -6.34
N TYR A 92 -18.57 13.03 -6.47
CA TYR A 92 -20.00 12.71 -6.54
C TYR A 92 -20.49 12.10 -5.23
N ARG A 93 -21.68 12.52 -4.77
CA ARG A 93 -22.32 12.01 -3.54
C ARG A 93 -23.18 10.77 -3.77
N SER A 94 -23.69 10.58 -4.99
CA SER A 94 -24.56 9.49 -5.43
C SER A 94 -24.02 8.92 -6.77
N PRO A 95 -24.35 7.68 -7.15
CA PRO A 95 -23.93 7.09 -8.43
C PRO A 95 -24.63 7.70 -9.64
N GLY A 96 -25.81 8.31 -9.47
CA GLY A 96 -26.55 8.96 -10.54
C GLY A 96 -27.56 10.00 -10.02
N PRO A 97 -28.24 10.73 -10.91
CA PRO A 97 -29.33 11.65 -10.54
C PRO A 97 -30.50 10.88 -9.92
N GLY A 98 -30.99 11.31 -8.75
CA GLY A 98 -32.08 10.64 -8.02
C GLY A 98 -31.67 9.41 -7.21
N GLU A 99 -30.48 8.84 -7.47
CA GLU A 99 -29.96 7.69 -6.73
C GLU A 99 -29.50 8.04 -5.30
N PRO A 100 -29.57 7.09 -4.35
CA PRO A 100 -29.20 7.33 -2.96
C PRO A 100 -27.69 7.66 -2.81
N PRO A 101 -27.31 8.47 -1.81
CA PRO A 101 -25.90 8.76 -1.55
C PRO A 101 -25.09 7.50 -1.20
N PHE A 102 -23.84 7.43 -1.64
CA PHE A 102 -22.90 6.36 -1.31
C PHE A 102 -22.68 6.20 0.20
N VAL A 103 -22.79 7.30 0.94
CA VAL A 103 -22.67 7.33 2.40
C VAL A 103 -23.87 8.06 3.01
N LYS A 104 -24.58 7.37 3.90
CA LYS A 104 -25.60 7.99 4.76
C LYS A 104 -24.88 8.72 5.89
N ALA A 105 -25.27 9.97 6.16
CA ALA A 105 -24.85 10.64 7.39
C ALA A 105 -25.43 9.88 8.59
N CYS A 106 -24.57 9.18 9.33
CA CYS A 106 -24.94 8.66 10.64
C CYS A 106 -24.97 9.85 11.61
N GLY A 107 -26.17 10.28 11.98
CA GLY A 107 -26.37 11.38 12.92
C GLY A 107 -25.83 11.03 14.30
N ARG A 108 -25.38 12.05 15.02
CA ARG A 108 -25.13 12.01 16.46
C ARG A 108 -26.10 12.99 17.13
#